data_AF-A0A2G4FZY9-F1
#
_entry.id   AF-A0A2G4FZY9-F1
#
_cell.length_a   1.000
_cell.length_b   1.000
_cell.length_c   1.000
_cell.angle_alpha   90.00
_cell.angle_beta   90.00
_cell.angle_gamma   90.00
#
_symmetry.space_group_name_H-M   'P 1'
#
loop_
_entity.id
_entity.type
_entity.pdbx_description
1 polymer ?
#
loop_
_entity_poly.entity_id
_entity_poly.type
_entity_poly.pdbx_seq_one_letter_code
_entity_poly.pdbx_strand_id
1 'polypeptide(L)'
;MAVIPPGTRQRCSLCQVEIQGMVGGNDQVHFSQGGPGTRAKLWARVCQYLRTGEQQAQCLNQDASQRGTVQQSDYFAEAPIIEIPPASAPGP
;
A
#
# COMPACT_ATOMS: atom_id res chain seq x y z
N MET A 1 -10.15 -14.59 2.36
CA MET A 1 -9.86 -13.14 2.34
C MET A 1 -11.15 -12.36 2.24
N ALA A 2 -11.19 -11.13 2.77
CA ALA A 2 -12.42 -10.36 2.91
C ALA A 2 -12.86 -9.73 1.59
N VAL A 3 -13.94 -10.26 1.02
CA VAL A 3 -14.76 -9.52 0.06
C VAL A 3 -15.39 -8.36 0.81
N ILE A 4 -15.17 -7.13 0.34
CA ILE A 4 -15.72 -5.93 0.96
C ILE A 4 -17.01 -5.59 0.23
N PRO A 5 -18.18 -5.65 0.89
CA PRO A 5 -19.46 -5.39 0.22
C PRO A 5 -19.49 -4.00 -0.43
N PRO A 6 -20.06 -3.87 -1.65
CA PRO A 6 -20.21 -2.58 -2.30
C PRO A 6 -20.90 -1.55 -1.41
N GLY A 7 -20.39 -0.32 -1.40
CA GLY A 7 -20.90 0.78 -0.57
C GLY A 7 -20.41 0.74 0.89
N THR A 8 -19.70 -0.30 1.31
CA THR A 8 -19.10 -0.39 2.65
C THR A 8 -17.61 -0.10 2.61
N ARG A 9 -17.05 0.26 3.77
CA ARG A 9 -15.63 0.50 3.95
C ARG A 9 -15.11 -0.30 5.13
N GLN A 10 -13.94 -0.90 4.97
CA GLN A 10 -13.27 -1.64 6.02
C GLN A 10 -11.83 -1.16 6.17
N ARG A 11 -11.40 -0.96 7.43
CA ARG A 11 -10.02 -0.64 7.78
C ARG A 11 -9.28 -1.91 8.16
N CYS A 12 -8.11 -2.12 7.55
CA CYS A 12 -7.26 -3.23 7.95
C CYS A 12 -6.62 -2.95 9.32
N SER A 13 -6.76 -3.84 10.29
CA SER A 13 -6.15 -3.71 11.61
C SER A 13 -4.62 -3.74 11.60
N LEU A 14 -4.00 -4.34 10.57
CA LEU A 14 -2.54 -4.42 10.45
C LEU A 14 -1.94 -3.20 9.74
N CYS A 15 -2.38 -2.89 8.52
CA CYS A 15 -1.79 -1.78 7.76
C CYS A 15 -2.50 -0.44 7.96
N GLN A 16 -3.63 -0.43 8.68
CA GLN A 16 -4.44 0.76 8.99
C GLN A 16 -5.02 1.50 7.77
N VAL A 17 -4.90 0.93 6.57
CA VAL A 17 -5.48 1.49 5.34
C VAL A 17 -6.92 1.02 5.17
N GLU A 18 -7.76 1.92 4.68
CA GLU A 18 -9.16 1.63 4.38
C GLU A 18 -9.36 1.22 2.92
N ILE A 19 -10.23 0.24 2.72
CA ILE A 19 -10.68 -0.20 1.40
C ILE A 19 -12.21 -0.09 1.35
N GLN A 20 -12.71 0.59 0.32
CA GLN A 20 -14.12 0.76 0.06
C GLN A 20 -14.55 -0.17 -1.08
N GLY A 21 -15.54 -1.01 -0.80
CA GLY A 21 -16.14 -1.91 -1.77
C GLY A 21 -16.88 -1.12 -2.84
N MET A 22 -16.62 -1.39 -4.12
CA MET A 22 -17.30 -0.73 -5.23
C MET A 22 -18.11 -1.72 -6.06
N VAL A 23 -19.20 -1.24 -6.68
CA VAL A 23 -19.93 -2.03 -7.66
C VAL A 23 -19.00 -2.42 -8.82
N GLY A 24 -19.06 -3.68 -9.24
CA GLY A 24 -18.17 -4.21 -10.29
C GLY A 24 -16.77 -4.60 -9.83
N GLY A 25 -16.49 -4.63 -8.51
CA GLY A 25 -15.25 -5.19 -7.95
C GLY A 25 -14.02 -4.29 -8.03
N ASN A 26 -14.17 -3.05 -8.52
CA ASN A 26 -13.09 -2.07 -8.60
C ASN A 26 -12.98 -1.27 -7.31
N ASP A 27 -12.56 -1.93 -6.23
CA ASP A 27 -12.48 -1.32 -4.90
C ASP A 27 -11.53 -0.13 -4.86
N GLN A 28 -11.90 0.86 -4.07
CA GLN A 28 -11.14 2.08 -3.88
C GLN A 28 -10.38 2.04 -2.55
N VAL A 29 -9.08 2.29 -2.60
CA VAL A 29 -8.22 2.37 -1.41
C VAL A 29 -8.05 3.81 -0.97
N HIS A 30 -8.21 4.08 0.32
CA HIS A 30 -8.06 5.41 0.91
C HIS A 30 -6.79 5.46 1.76
N PHE A 31 -5.76 6.13 1.25
CA PHE A 31 -4.54 6.43 2.00
C PHE A 31 -4.73 7.66 2.89
N SER A 32 -3.85 7.85 3.87
CA SER A 32 -3.91 9.02 4.77
C SER A 32 -3.60 10.34 4.07
N GLN A 33 -2.91 10.30 2.93
CA GLN A 33 -2.51 11.46 2.15
C GLN A 33 -2.66 11.17 0.65
N GLY A 34 -3.07 12.18 -0.10
CA GLY A 34 -3.27 12.10 -1.56
C GLY A 34 -4.63 11.57 -1.98
N GLY A 35 -4.80 11.37 -3.28
CA GLY A 35 -6.02 10.83 -3.86
C GLY A 35 -6.21 9.33 -3.59
N PRO A 36 -7.42 8.80 -3.81
CA PRO A 36 -7.66 7.37 -3.69
C PRO A 36 -6.78 6.54 -4.64
N GLY A 37 -6.50 5.30 -4.26
CA GLY A 37 -5.71 4.36 -5.05
C GLY A 37 -6.37 3.00 -5.22
N THR A 38 -5.57 2.02 -5.63
CA THR A 38 -6.00 0.65 -5.95
C THR A 38 -5.44 -0.34 -4.94
N ARG A 39 -6.04 -1.54 -4.89
CA ARG A 39 -5.54 -2.66 -4.07
C ARG A 39 -4.13 -3.10 -4.49
N ALA A 40 -3.81 -3.05 -5.79
CA ALA A 40 -2.46 -3.26 -6.31
C ALA A 40 -1.44 -2.26 -5.72
N LYS A 41 -1.73 -0.96 -5.75
CA LYS A 41 -0.90 0.09 -5.14
C LYS A 41 -0.69 -0.11 -3.64
N LEU A 42 -1.77 -0.45 -2.92
CA LEU A 42 -1.68 -0.74 -1.48
C LEU A 42 -0.74 -1.91 -1.19
N TRP A 43 -0.83 -2.98 -1.97
CA TRP A 43 0.05 -4.12 -1.79
C TRP A 43 1.51 -3.76 -2.08
N ALA A 44 1.77 -3.11 -3.21
CA ALA A 44 3.11 -2.71 -3.64
C ALA A 44 3.80 -1.74 -2.67
N ARG A 45 3.04 -0.95 -1.90
CA ARG A 45 3.64 0.01 -0.96
C ARG A 45 3.68 -0.47 0.48
N VAL A 46 2.75 -1.34 0.88
CA VAL A 46 2.54 -1.64 2.30
C VAL A 46 2.40 -3.14 2.55
N CYS A 47 1.37 -3.78 1.99
CA CYS A 47 1.02 -5.15 2.40
C CYS A 47 2.05 -6.21 1.94
N GLN A 48 2.86 -5.93 0.92
CA GLN A 48 3.93 -6.85 0.49
C GLN A 48 5.00 -7.06 1.57
N TYR A 49 5.14 -6.14 2.53
CA TYR A 49 6.17 -6.18 3.56
C TYR A 49 5.78 -7.01 4.79
N LEU A 50 4.55 -7.54 4.84
CA LEU A 50 4.11 -8.46 5.88
C LEU A 50 4.76 -9.83 5.70
N ARG A 51 5.59 -10.24 6.67
CA ARG A 51 6.51 -11.39 6.50
C ARG A 51 5.99 -12.68 7.11
N THR A 52 5.14 -12.62 8.12
CA THR A 52 4.66 -13.83 8.80
C THR A 52 3.34 -14.31 8.21
N GLY A 53 3.10 -15.63 8.28
CA GLY A 53 1.83 -16.21 7.84
C GLY A 53 0.61 -15.63 8.59
N GLU A 54 0.77 -15.34 9.88
CA GLU A 54 -0.28 -14.69 10.68
C GLU A 54 -0.60 -13.28 10.18
N GLN A 55 0.42 -12.46 9.93
CA GLN A 55 0.23 -11.12 9.37
C GLN A 55 -0.44 -11.17 8.00
N GLN A 56 -0.05 -12.13 7.16
CA GLN A 56 -0.65 -12.31 5.85
C GLN A 56 -2.12 -12.77 5.95
N ALA A 57 -2.44 -13.65 6.89
CA ALA A 57 -3.81 -14.12 7.12
C ALA A 57 -4.75 -13.02 7.63
N GLN A 58 -4.24 -12.08 8.43
CA GLN A 58 -5.02 -10.99 9.04
C GLN A 58 -5.17 -9.76 8.13
N CYS A 59 -4.30 -9.57 7.13
CA CYS A 59 -4.34 -8.40 6.27
C CYS A 59 -5.44 -8.52 5.19
N LEU A 60 -6.30 -7.50 5.08
CA LEU A 60 -7.42 -7.47 4.13
C LEU A 60 -6.99 -7.48 2.65
N ASN A 61 -5.72 -7.22 2.35
CA ASN A 61 -5.23 -7.02 0.98
C ASN A 61 -4.15 -8.03 0.54
N GLN A 62 -4.21 -9.26 1.04
CA GLN A 62 -3.26 -10.31 0.65
C GLN A 62 -3.77 -11.21 -0.49
N ASP A 63 -5.07 -11.17 -0.81
CA ASP A 63 -5.63 -12.00 -1.87
C ASP A 63 -5.15 -11.52 -3.24
N ALA A 64 -4.39 -12.36 -3.95
CA ALA A 64 -3.93 -12.02 -5.29
C ALA A 64 -5.11 -11.87 -6.27
N SER A 65 -6.19 -12.63 -6.09
CA SER A 65 -7.36 -12.60 -6.97
C SER A 65 -8.18 -11.31 -6.85
N GLN A 66 -8.16 -10.67 -5.67
CA GLN A 66 -8.88 -9.42 -5.42
C GLN A 66 -8.01 -8.17 -5.59
N ARG A 67 -6.68 -8.33 -5.61
CA ARG A 67 -5.72 -7.22 -5.66
C ARG A 67 -5.62 -6.55 -7.03
N GLY A 68 -5.84 -7.34 -8.09
CA GLY A 68 -5.49 -6.96 -9.46
C GLY A 68 -3.99 -7.06 -9.73
N THR A 69 -3.58 -6.68 -10.95
CA THR A 69 -2.19 -6.74 -11.40
C THR A 69 -1.41 -5.52 -10.93
N VAL A 70 -0.28 -5.76 -10.25
CA VAL A 70 0.65 -4.71 -9.82
C VAL A 70 1.46 -4.20 -11.01
N GLN A 71 1.55 -2.88 -11.16
CA GLN A 71 2.35 -2.21 -12.18
C GLN A 71 3.60 -1.56 -11.57
N GLN A 72 4.62 -1.26 -12.38
CA GLN A 72 5.83 -0.58 -11.89
C GLN A 72 5.51 0.79 -11.23
N SER A 73 4.49 1.48 -11.73
CA SER A 73 4.03 2.78 -11.20
C SER A 73 3.28 2.68 -9.85
N ASP A 74 2.93 1.47 -9.41
CA ASP A 74 2.31 1.26 -8.10
C ASP A 74 3.31 1.36 -6.95
N TYR A 75 4.58 1.08 -7.21
CA TYR A 75 5.65 1.22 -6.23
C TYR A 75 5.93 2.71 -5.90
N PHE A 76 6.76 2.95 -4.90
CA PHE A 76 7.33 4.29 -4.72
C PHE A 76 8.28 4.57 -5.88
N ALA A 77 8.33 5.83 -6.34
CA ALA A 77 9.33 6.25 -7.30
C ALA A 77 10.72 6.09 -6.70
N GLU A 78 11.73 5.88 -7.54
CA GLU A 78 13.12 5.93 -7.09
C GLU A 78 13.40 7.28 -6.41
N ALA A 79 14.10 7.21 -5.28
CA ALA A 79 14.48 8.42 -4.57
C ALA A 79 15.42 9.25 -5.47
N PRO A 80 15.26 10.58 -5.51
CA PRO A 80 16.21 11.42 -6.20
C PRO A 80 17.60 11.25 -5.58
N ILE A 81 18.63 11.32 -6.41
CA ILE A 81 20.03 11.32 -5.94
C ILE A 81 20.25 12.62 -5.17
N ILE A 82 20.56 12.51 -3.88
CA ILE A 82 20.93 13.66 -3.04
C ILE A 82 22.45 13.67 -2.95
N GLU A 83 23.09 14.71 -3.49
CA GLU A 83 24.52 14.96 -3.26
C GLU A 83 24.71 15.48 -1.83
N ILE A 84 25.31 14.66 -0.96
CA ILE A 84 25.68 15.07 0.39
C ILE A 84 27.04 15.78 0.30
N PRO A 85 27.13 17.10 0.56
CA PRO A 85 28.41 17.78 0.57
C PRO A 85 29.33 17.17 1.64
N PRO A 86 30.64 17.08 1.38
CA PRO A 86 31.58 16.51 2.34
C PRO A 86 31.51 17.29 3.65
N ALA A 87 31.44 16.57 4.77
CA ALA A 87 31.49 17.18 6.09
C ALA A 87 32.74 18.06 6.17
N SER A 88 32.54 19.37 6.32
CA SER A 88 33.61 20.33 6.49
C SER A 88 34.53 19.86 7.60
N ALA A 89 35.79 19.56 7.25
CA ALA A 89 36.81 19.17 8.20
C ALA A 89 36.91 20.22 9.32
N PRO A 90 37.13 19.81 10.58
CA PRO A 90 37.36 20.78 11.64
C PRO A 90 38.62 21.59 11.28
N GLY A 91 38.48 22.92 11.30
CA GLY A 91 39.56 23.86 11.00
C GLY A 91 40.70 23.77 12.04
N PRO A 92 41.88 24.34 11.71
CA PRO A 92 43.12 24.20 12.47
C PRO A 92 43.06 24.81 13.88
#